data_AF-A0A2M7QQ23-F1
#
_entry.id   AF-A0A2M7QQ23-F1
#
_cell.length_a   1.000
_cell.length_b   1.000
_cell.length_c   1.000
_cell.angle_alpha   90.00
_cell.angle_beta   90.00
_cell.angle_gamma   90.00
#
_symmetry.space_group_name_H-M   'P 1'
#
loop_
_entity.id
_entity.type
_entity.pdbx_description
1 polymer ?
#
loop_
_entity_poly.entity_id
_entity_poly.type
_entity_poly.pdbx_seq_one_letter_code
_entity_poly.pdbx_strand_id
1 'polypeptide(L)'
;MKNRNRKILVQKGAVTILLTVMVLNVLLVIGLGVSVLIFQQIKSSVQSGESVVAFYAADAGAERCLYEIRQNDAVSCPYTDISLDFDSRAKYTTVYDYAVSSTTMVSAGQYLGTNRKVELNW
;
A
#
# COMPACT_ATOMS: atom_id res chain seq x y z
N MET A 1 11.98 19.07 -68.25
CA MET A 1 10.78 18.90 -67.37
C MET A 1 10.90 17.83 -66.26
N LYS A 2 11.95 17.00 -66.22
CA LYS A 2 12.11 15.86 -65.26
C LYS A 2 12.30 16.24 -63.78
N ASN A 3 12.62 17.51 -63.48
CA ASN A 3 13.08 17.94 -62.14
C ASN A 3 11.94 18.31 -61.16
N ARG A 4 10.72 18.59 -61.66
CA ARG A 4 9.57 18.99 -60.82
C ARG A 4 8.98 17.80 -60.05
N ASN A 5 8.90 16.64 -60.69
CA ASN A 5 8.32 15.42 -60.10
C ASN A 5 9.17 14.86 -58.96
N ARG A 6 10.51 15.02 -59.02
CA ARG A 6 11.42 14.57 -57.95
C ARG A 6 11.22 15.36 -56.65
N LYS A 7 10.98 16.68 -56.73
CA LYS A 7 10.70 17.53 -55.55
C LYS A 7 9.37 17.17 -54.87
N ILE A 8 8.33 16.84 -55.65
CA ILE A 8 7.01 16.48 -55.11
C ILE A 8 7.06 15.12 -54.39
N LEU A 9 7.77 14.12 -54.95
CA LEU A 9 7.95 12.81 -54.31
C LEU A 9 8.73 12.90 -52.98
N VAL A 10 9.77 13.73 -52.93
CA VAL A 10 10.55 13.97 -51.71
C VAL A 10 9.71 14.68 -50.63
N GLN A 11 8.88 15.65 -51.00
CA GLN A 11 7.99 16.33 -50.06
C GLN A 11 6.91 15.40 -49.49
N LYS A 12 6.32 14.52 -50.31
CA LYS A 12 5.34 13.54 -49.84
C LYS A 12 5.95 12.54 -48.86
N GLY A 13 7.14 12.03 -49.15
CA GLY A 13 7.86 11.12 -48.24
C GLY A 13 8.21 11.77 -46.89
N ALA A 14 8.66 13.03 -46.90
CA ALA A 14 8.96 13.78 -45.68
C ALA A 14 7.73 13.99 -44.78
N VAL A 15 6.57 14.30 -45.39
CA VAL A 15 5.30 14.45 -44.66
C VAL A 15 4.83 13.13 -44.04
N THR A 16 4.96 12.01 -44.77
CA THR A 16 4.61 10.69 -44.25
C THR A 16 5.48 10.29 -43.05
N ILE A 17 6.79 10.55 -43.11
CA ILE A 17 7.71 10.28 -41.98
C ILE A 17 7.38 11.13 -40.76
N LEU A 18 7.05 12.41 -40.95
CA LEU A 18 6.68 13.28 -39.83
C LEU A 18 5.38 12.83 -39.17
N LEU A 19 4.40 12.39 -39.97
CA LEU A 19 3.14 11.85 -39.47
C LEU A 19 3.33 10.53 -38.70
N THR A 20 4.17 9.61 -39.20
CA THR A 20 4.45 8.36 -38.46
C THR A 20 5.18 8.63 -37.16
N VAL A 21 6.15 9.54 -37.13
CA VAL A 21 6.83 9.95 -35.89
C VAL A 21 5.85 10.56 -34.88
N MET A 22 4.91 11.39 -35.35
CA MET A 22 3.88 11.97 -34.49
C MET A 22 2.98 10.89 -33.87
N VAL A 23 2.52 9.93 -34.67
CA VAL A 23 1.70 8.80 -34.18
C VAL A 23 2.48 7.93 -33.19
N LEU A 24 3.74 7.62 -33.49
CA LEU A 24 4.61 6.83 -32.60
C LEU A 24 4.85 7.54 -31.26
N ASN A 25 5.01 8.87 -31.26
CA ASN A 25 5.14 9.64 -30.03
C ASN A 25 3.87 9.58 -29.17
N VAL A 26 2.69 9.69 -29.77
CA VAL A 26 1.42 9.55 -29.04
C VAL A 26 1.31 8.16 -28.42
N LEU A 27 1.62 7.11 -29.18
CA LEU A 27 1.61 5.74 -28.68
C LEU A 27 2.62 5.51 -27.55
N LEU A 28 3.81 6.12 -27.66
CA LEU A 28 4.84 6.04 -26.64
C LEU A 28 4.39 6.69 -25.32
N VAL A 29 3.80 7.88 -25.39
CA VAL A 29 3.28 8.59 -24.21
C VAL A 29 2.18 7.77 -23.53
N ILE A 30 1.27 7.18 -24.31
CA ILE A 30 0.22 6.31 -23.77
C ILE A 30 0.83 5.08 -23.09
N GLY A 31 1.79 4.42 -23.72
CA GLY A 31 2.45 3.23 -23.15
C GLY A 31 3.17 3.53 -21.83
N LEU A 32 3.89 4.66 -21.77
CA LEU A 32 4.55 5.10 -20.53
C LEU A 32 3.53 5.48 -19.45
N GLY A 33 2.44 6.15 -19.81
CA GLY A 33 1.37 6.49 -18.87
C GLY A 33 0.74 5.26 -18.22
N VAL A 34 0.44 4.23 -19.02
CA VAL A 34 -0.12 2.96 -18.52
C VAL A 34 0.88 2.22 -17.63
N SER A 35 2.16 2.21 -17.99
CA SER A 35 3.22 1.57 -17.19
C SER A 35 3.27 2.12 -15.76
N VAL A 36 3.22 3.45 -15.60
CA VAL A 36 3.22 4.10 -14.28
C VAL A 36 2.01 3.66 -13.45
N LEU A 37 0.82 3.58 -14.06
CA LEU A 37 -0.38 3.14 -13.37
C LEU A 37 -0.28 1.68 -12.89
N ILE A 38 0.27 0.79 -13.71
CA ILE A 38 0.47 -0.61 -13.35
C ILE A 38 1.43 -0.73 -12.15
N PHE A 39 2.54 0.01 -12.16
CA PHE A 39 3.48 -0.01 -11.03
C PHE A 39 2.84 0.47 -9.71
N GLN A 40 1.96 1.47 -9.78
CA GLN A 40 1.21 1.93 -8.60
C GLN A 40 0.23 0.85 -8.11
N GLN A 41 -0.51 0.20 -9.03
CA GLN A 41 -1.45 -0.86 -8.67
C GLN A 41 -0.76 -2.06 -8.03
N ILE A 42 0.41 -2.47 -8.53
CA ILE A 42 1.19 -3.58 -7.93
C ILE A 42 1.56 -3.24 -6.48
N LYS A 43 2.07 -2.03 -6.22
CA LYS A 43 2.42 -1.59 -4.86
C LYS A 43 1.21 -1.59 -3.92
N SER A 44 0.08 -1.05 -4.38
CA SER A 44 -1.16 -1.05 -3.60
C SER A 44 -1.71 -2.45 -3.33
N SER A 45 -1.55 -3.37 -4.29
CA SER A 45 -1.96 -4.77 -4.12
C SER A 45 -1.12 -5.49 -3.05
N VAL A 46 0.19 -5.26 -3.03
CA VAL A 46 1.08 -5.83 -2.01
C VAL A 46 0.72 -5.29 -0.62
N GLN A 47 0.56 -3.97 -0.48
CA GLN A 47 0.14 -3.35 0.79
C GLN A 47 -1.22 -3.85 1.28
N SER A 48 -2.14 -4.18 0.37
CA SER A 48 -3.44 -4.75 0.72
C SER A 48 -3.31 -6.16 1.31
N GLY A 49 -2.37 -6.99 0.80
CA GLY A 49 -2.07 -8.29 1.39
C GLY A 49 -1.38 -8.18 2.76
N GLU A 50 -0.37 -7.32 2.85
CA GLU A 50 0.36 -7.03 4.11
C GLU A 50 -0.56 -6.47 5.21
N SER A 51 -1.56 -5.70 4.81
CA SER A 51 -2.58 -5.13 5.69
C SER A 51 -3.36 -6.18 6.46
N VAL A 52 -3.68 -7.32 5.85
CA VAL A 52 -4.44 -8.38 6.53
C VAL A 52 -3.60 -8.95 7.68
N VAL A 53 -2.30 -9.17 7.45
CA VAL A 53 -1.38 -9.65 8.48
C VAL A 53 -1.20 -8.62 9.61
N ALA A 54 -1.02 -7.34 9.26
CA ALA A 54 -0.96 -6.27 10.26
C ALA A 54 -2.25 -6.16 11.08
N PHE A 55 -3.42 -6.40 10.46
CA PHE A 55 -4.70 -6.41 11.16
C PHE A 55 -4.80 -7.59 12.14
N TYR A 56 -4.45 -8.80 11.71
CA TYR A 56 -4.40 -9.96 12.62
C TYR A 56 -3.43 -9.75 13.78
N ALA A 57 -2.31 -9.05 13.53
CA ALA A 57 -1.38 -8.71 14.60
C ALA A 57 -1.99 -7.76 15.65
N ALA A 58 -2.72 -6.74 15.19
CA ALA A 58 -3.46 -5.84 16.05
C ALA A 58 -4.53 -6.60 16.87
N ASP A 59 -5.30 -7.47 16.20
CA ASP A 59 -6.37 -8.24 16.83
C ASP A 59 -5.84 -9.20 17.90
N ALA A 60 -4.75 -9.93 17.61
CA ALA A 60 -4.09 -10.80 18.58
C ALA A 60 -3.59 -10.05 19.83
N GLY A 61 -3.05 -8.83 19.65
CA GLY A 61 -2.66 -7.98 20.77
C GLY A 61 -3.86 -7.54 21.62
N ALA A 62 -4.99 -7.20 20.99
CA ALA A 62 -6.21 -6.81 21.67
C ALA A 62 -6.80 -7.98 22.47
N GLU A 63 -6.90 -9.16 21.87
CA GLU A 63 -7.41 -10.37 22.51
C GLU A 63 -6.54 -10.78 23.71
N ARG A 64 -5.21 -10.72 23.58
CA ARG A 64 -4.31 -11.00 24.70
C ARG A 64 -4.54 -10.03 25.85
N CYS A 65 -4.61 -8.73 25.57
CA CYS A 65 -4.87 -7.74 26.60
C CYS A 65 -6.22 -7.99 27.29
N LEU A 66 -7.29 -8.22 26.52
CA LEU A 66 -8.62 -8.55 27.03
C LEU A 66 -8.59 -9.81 27.92
N TYR A 67 -7.86 -10.84 27.50
CA TYR A 67 -7.69 -12.07 28.27
C TYR A 67 -7.04 -11.80 29.63
N GLU A 68 -5.97 -11.02 29.67
CA GLU A 68 -5.25 -10.69 30.91
C GLU A 68 -6.07 -9.82 31.85
N ILE A 69 -6.83 -8.85 31.33
CA ILE A 69 -7.77 -8.06 32.12
C ILE A 69 -8.84 -8.97 32.75
N ARG A 70 -9.35 -9.96 32.01
CA ARG A 70 -10.41 -10.87 32.49
C ARG A 70 -9.92 -11.93 33.48
N GLN A 71 -8.72 -12.47 33.30
CA GLN A 71 -8.22 -13.60 34.10
C GLN A 71 -7.32 -13.19 35.26
N ASN A 72 -6.52 -12.13 35.12
CA ASN A 72 -5.49 -11.78 36.10
C ASN A 72 -5.85 -10.54 36.93
N ASP A 73 -7.08 -10.01 36.83
CA ASP A 73 -7.47 -8.68 37.34
C ASP A 73 -6.43 -7.60 36.95
N ALA A 74 -5.80 -7.78 35.78
CA ALA A 74 -4.72 -6.91 35.34
C ALA A 74 -5.31 -5.52 35.05
N VAL A 75 -4.87 -4.52 35.82
CA VAL A 75 -5.31 -3.13 35.69
C VAL A 75 -4.74 -2.48 34.42
N SER A 76 -3.78 -3.10 33.72
CA SER A 76 -3.23 -2.61 32.46
C SER A 76 -2.54 -3.69 31.64
N CYS A 77 -2.41 -3.46 30.33
CA CYS A 77 -1.76 -4.36 29.38
C CYS A 77 -0.84 -3.62 28.36
N PRO A 78 0.16 -2.84 28.80
CA PRO A 78 1.03 -2.11 27.89
C PRO A 78 2.09 -3.05 27.28
N TYR A 79 1.80 -3.62 26.11
CA TYR A 79 2.76 -4.38 25.33
C TYR A 79 3.34 -3.52 24.22
N THR A 80 4.65 -3.57 24.03
CA THR A 80 5.34 -2.87 22.96
C THR A 80 6.18 -3.83 22.15
N ASP A 81 6.07 -3.77 20.83
CA ASP A 81 6.93 -4.50 19.88
C ASP A 81 6.95 -6.03 20.07
N ILE A 82 5.83 -6.61 20.48
CA ILE A 82 5.74 -8.07 20.62
C ILE A 82 5.64 -8.71 19.23
N SER A 83 6.57 -9.62 18.93
CA SER A 83 6.54 -10.43 17.70
C SER A 83 5.57 -11.60 17.83
N LEU A 84 4.71 -11.80 16.81
CA LEU A 84 3.80 -12.94 16.74
C LEU A 84 4.38 -14.14 15.98
N ASP A 85 5.49 -13.93 15.27
CA ASP A 85 6.15 -14.96 14.48
C ASP A 85 7.66 -14.91 14.73
N PHE A 86 8.31 -16.07 14.65
CA PHE A 86 9.74 -16.27 14.88
C PHE A 86 10.60 -15.53 13.85
N ASP A 87 10.06 -15.26 12.64
CA ASP A 87 10.71 -14.44 11.62
C ASP A 87 10.46 -12.92 11.82
N SER A 88 9.85 -12.52 12.95
CA SER A 88 9.72 -11.15 13.50
C SER A 88 8.99 -10.09 12.67
N ARG A 89 8.54 -10.42 11.46
CA ARG A 89 8.01 -9.42 10.51
C ARG A 89 6.67 -8.85 10.95
N ALA A 90 5.89 -9.61 11.72
CA ALA A 90 4.61 -9.20 12.29
C ALA A 90 4.78 -8.87 13.78
N LYS A 91 4.46 -7.64 14.15
CA LYS A 91 4.56 -7.14 15.52
C LYS A 91 3.28 -6.47 15.95
N TYR A 92 3.04 -6.38 17.26
CA TYR A 92 1.97 -5.54 17.79
C TYR A 92 2.43 -4.74 19.02
N THR A 93 1.74 -3.63 19.23
CA THR A 93 1.89 -2.73 20.37
C THR A 93 0.50 -2.38 20.89
N THR A 94 0.24 -2.63 22.16
CA THR A 94 -1.02 -2.31 22.85
C THR A 94 -0.82 -1.13 23.78
N VAL A 95 -1.74 -0.17 23.72
CA VAL A 95 -1.86 0.94 24.65
C VAL A 95 -3.21 0.79 25.35
N TYR A 96 -3.19 0.82 26.68
CA TYR A 96 -4.37 0.71 27.51
C TYR A 96 -4.54 2.01 28.29
N ASP A 97 -5.70 2.65 28.13
CA ASP A 97 -6.06 3.88 28.83
C ASP A 97 -7.35 3.65 29.64
N TYR A 98 -7.21 3.72 30.96
CA TYR A 98 -8.29 3.51 31.91
C TYR A 98 -8.81 4.85 32.42
N ALA A 99 -10.05 5.18 32.06
CA ALA A 99 -10.78 6.29 32.64
C ALA A 99 -12.00 5.78 33.42
N VAL A 100 -12.32 6.46 34.52
CA VAL A 100 -13.43 6.14 35.44
C VAL A 100 -14.81 6.13 34.76
N SER A 101 -14.93 6.68 33.55
CA SER A 101 -16.15 6.79 32.76
C SER A 101 -16.15 5.97 31.47
N SER A 102 -15.00 5.43 31.03
CA SER A 102 -14.86 4.61 29.82
C SER A 102 -13.48 3.96 29.78
N THR A 103 -13.41 2.65 29.56
CA THR A 103 -12.12 1.98 29.37
C THR A 103 -11.83 1.87 27.88
N THR A 104 -10.68 2.38 27.44
CA THR A 104 -10.27 2.28 26.04
C THR A 104 -8.99 1.48 25.90
N MET A 105 -8.97 0.57 24.94
CA MET A 105 -7.80 -0.20 24.58
C MET A 105 -7.52 -0.03 23.10
N VAL A 106 -6.29 0.30 22.78
CA VAL A 106 -5.78 0.43 21.43
C VAL A 106 -4.74 -0.65 21.20
N SER A 107 -4.92 -1.46 20.16
CA SER A 107 -3.89 -2.38 19.68
C SER A 107 -3.47 -2.00 18.28
N ALA A 108 -2.18 -1.79 18.06
CA ALA A 108 -1.59 -1.46 16.78
C ALA A 108 -0.71 -2.62 16.30
N GLY A 109 -1.04 -3.19 15.15
CA GLY A 109 -0.26 -4.22 14.48
C GLY A 109 0.56 -3.65 13.32
N GLN A 110 1.77 -4.16 13.15
CA GLN A 110 2.72 -3.75 12.13
C GLN A 110 3.24 -4.98 11.37
N TYR A 111 3.27 -4.88 10.04
CA TYR A 111 3.87 -5.88 9.17
C TYR A 111 4.47 -5.25 7.92
N LEU A 112 5.78 -5.44 7.69
CA LEU A 112 6.52 -4.94 6.51
C LEU A 112 6.31 -3.46 6.16
N GLY A 113 6.07 -2.61 7.16
CA GLY A 113 5.82 -1.17 6.99
C GLY A 113 4.33 -0.80 6.82
N THR A 114 3.44 -1.79 6.74
CA THR A 114 2.00 -1.61 6.83
C THR A 114 1.55 -1.65 8.29
N ASN A 115 0.76 -0.66 8.71
CA ASN A 115 0.25 -0.53 10.07
C ASN A 115 -1.29 -0.60 10.09
N ARG A 116 -1.85 -1.31 11.06
CA ARG A 116 -3.29 -1.38 11.33
C ARG A 116 -3.55 -1.18 12.81
N LYS A 117 -4.66 -0.52 13.14
CA LYS A 117 -5.06 -0.23 14.51
C LYS A 117 -6.47 -0.77 14.75
N VAL A 118 -6.65 -1.43 15.88
CA VAL A 118 -7.93 -1.86 16.46
C VAL A 118 -8.12 -1.09 17.76
N GLU A 119 -9.33 -0.60 17.98
CA GLU A 119 -9.70 0.12 19.19
C GLU A 119 -10.96 -0.49 19.77
N LEU A 120 -10.94 -0.72 21.08
CA LEU A 120 -12.01 -1.31 21.85
C LEU A 120 -12.38 -0.33 22.96
N ASN A 121 -13.67 -0.11 23.16
CA ASN A 121 -14.22 0.72 24.21
C ASN A 121 -15.37 -0.04 24.88
N TRP A 122 -15.33 -0.14 26.21
CA TRP A 122 -16.36 -0.81 27.01
C TRP A 122 -16.53 -0.17 28.38
#